data_AF-A0A3E0KFK5-F1
#
_entry.id   AF-A0A3E0KFK5-F1
#
_cell.length_a   1.000
_cell.length_b   1.000
_cell.length_c   1.000
_cell.angle_alpha   90.00
_cell.angle_beta   90.00
_cell.angle_gamma   90.00
#
_symmetry.space_group_name_H-M   'P 1'
#
loop_
_entity.id
_entity.type
_entity.pdbx_description
1 polymer ?
#
loop_
_entity_poly.entity_id
_entity_poly.type
_entity_poly.pdbx_seq_one_letter_code
_entity_poly.pdbx_strand_id
1 'polypeptide(L)'
;MISERMLALARKGRSRERLPLYDRAARRHGIKLIYFTPAGVDFRRRRVRGYVYTGGGYRAVTAPLPSVVYRRIIPTGTRTRRGFQRLNRMPGLIVFNPPAQR
;
A
#
# COMPACT_ATOMS: atom_id res chain seq x y z
N MET A 1 -0.49 0.68 -2.14
CA MET A 1 0.12 1.72 -1.29
C MET A 1 -0.83 2.89 -1.14
N ILE A 2 -1.08 3.33 0.10
CA ILE A 2 -2.03 4.40 0.46
C ILE A 2 -1.38 5.44 1.37
N SER A 3 -2.07 6.54 1.69
CA SER A 3 -1.58 7.57 2.62
C SER A 3 -1.87 7.20 4.07
N GLU A 4 -1.12 7.79 5.01
CA GLU A 4 -1.37 7.63 6.45
C GLU A 4 -2.80 8.02 6.83
N ARG A 5 -3.29 9.15 6.30
CA ARG A 5 -4.67 9.63 6.52
C ARG A 5 -5.70 8.62 6.01
N MET A 6 -5.52 8.11 4.78
CA MET A 6 -6.43 7.12 4.21
C MET A 6 -6.42 5.83 5.03
N LEU A 7 -5.24 5.38 5.46
CA LEU A 7 -5.09 4.20 6.30
C LEU A 7 -5.78 4.37 7.67
N ALA A 8 -5.60 5.52 8.31
CA ALA A 8 -6.26 5.86 9.57
C ALA A 8 -7.78 5.91 9.43
N LEU A 9 -8.30 6.49 8.34
CA LEU A 9 -9.74 6.54 8.05
C LEU A 9 -10.31 5.15 7.74
N ALA A 10 -9.60 4.34 6.94
CA ALA A 10 -10.00 2.98 6.60
C ALA A 10 -10.14 2.09 7.84
N ARG A 11 -9.19 2.19 8.78
CA ARG A 11 -9.25 1.48 10.06
C ARG A 11 -10.47 1.84 10.91
N LYS A 12 -11.02 3.05 10.72
CA LYS A 12 -12.22 3.54 11.40
C LYS A 12 -13.51 3.33 10.60
N GLY A 13 -13.44 2.70 9.42
CA GLY A 13 -14.59 2.58 8.52
C GLY A 13 -15.06 3.90 7.90
N ARG A 14 -14.22 4.95 7.93
CA ARG A 14 -14.54 6.32 7.47
C ARG A 14 -13.79 6.74 6.20
N SER A 15 -13.15 5.80 5.52
CA SER A 15 -12.48 6.11 4.26
C SER A 15 -13.53 6.33 3.17
N ARG A 16 -13.36 7.38 2.36
CA ARG A 16 -14.13 7.54 1.11
C ARG A 16 -13.78 6.48 0.08
N GLU A 17 -12.62 5.83 0.24
CA GLU A 17 -12.22 4.69 -0.57
C GLU A 17 -12.94 3.42 -0.13
N ARG A 18 -13.48 2.69 -1.11
CA ARG A 18 -14.16 1.41 -0.91
C ARG A 18 -13.16 0.25 -0.82
N LEU A 19 -12.24 0.33 0.15
CA LEU A 19 -11.21 -0.69 0.38
C LEU A 19 -11.76 -2.14 0.44
N PRO A 20 -12.92 -2.42 1.08
CA PRO A 20 -13.51 -3.76 1.08
C PRO A 20 -13.81 -4.35 -0.31
N LEU A 21 -14.03 -3.51 -1.34
CA LEU A 21 -14.22 -3.98 -2.72
C LEU A 21 -12.91 -4.55 -3.30
N TYR A 22 -11.77 -3.93 -2.97
CA TYR A 22 -10.46 -4.46 -3.38
C TYR A 22 -10.16 -5.77 -2.66
N ASP A 23 -10.48 -5.86 -1.36
CA ASP A 23 -10.31 -7.12 -0.62
C ASP A 23 -11.19 -8.23 -1.19
N ARG A 24 -12.44 -7.92 -1.58
CA ARG A 24 -13.33 -8.89 -2.24
C ARG A 24 -12.77 -9.36 -3.58
N ALA A 25 -12.32 -8.42 -4.42
CA ALA A 25 -11.73 -8.73 -5.71
C ALA A 25 -10.45 -9.56 -5.55
N ALA A 26 -9.56 -9.16 -4.63
CA ALA A 26 -8.32 -9.86 -4.37
C ALA A 26 -8.56 -11.29 -3.90
N ARG A 27 -9.51 -11.52 -2.99
CA ARG A 27 -9.91 -12.87 -2.57
C ARG A 27 -10.42 -13.71 -3.74
N ARG A 28 -11.27 -13.13 -4.61
CA ARG A 28 -11.79 -13.82 -5.81
C ARG A 28 -10.68 -14.27 -6.77
N HIS A 29 -9.58 -13.53 -6.82
CA HIS A 29 -8.43 -13.82 -7.69
C HIS A 29 -7.25 -14.47 -6.96
N GLY A 30 -7.39 -14.89 -5.70
CA GLY A 30 -6.28 -15.50 -4.94
C GLY A 30 -5.13 -14.54 -4.60
N ILE A 31 -5.36 -13.23 -4.67
CA ILE A 31 -4.36 -12.18 -4.43
C ILE A 31 -4.33 -11.83 -2.94
N LYS A 32 -3.12 -11.73 -2.38
CA LYS A 32 -2.88 -11.22 -1.01
C LYS A 32 -2.67 -9.71 -1.05
N LEU A 33 -3.64 -8.93 -0.57
CA LEU A 33 -3.52 -7.48 -0.46
C LEU A 33 -2.91 -7.06 0.88
N ILE A 34 -2.00 -6.09 0.82
CA ILE A 34 -1.47 -5.38 1.99
C ILE A 34 -1.60 -3.89 1.74
N TYR A 35 -2.26 -3.19 2.66
CA TYR A 35 -2.34 -1.73 2.67
C TYR A 35 -1.20 -1.18 3.51
N PHE A 36 -0.31 -0.43 2.87
CA PHE A 36 0.86 0.16 3.54
C PHE A 36 1.14 1.56 2.99
N THR A 37 1.90 2.33 3.76
CA THR A 37 2.42 3.65 3.39
C THR A 37 3.92 3.54 3.08
N PRO A 38 4.52 4.45 2.28
CA PRO A 38 5.97 4.43 2.05
C PRO A 38 6.82 4.48 3.33
N ALA A 39 6.29 5.11 4.40
CA ALA A 39 6.97 5.21 5.69
C ALA A 39 7.06 3.85 6.42
N GLY A 40 6.16 2.91 6.10
CA GLY A 40 6.16 1.56 6.63
C GLY A 40 7.11 0.59 5.93
N VAL A 41 7.83 1.02 4.88
CA VAL A 41 8.72 0.16 4.09
C VAL A 41 10.12 0.09 4.73
N ASP A 42 10.55 -1.12 5.07
CA ASP A 42 11.95 -1.44 5.33
C ASP A 42 12.61 -1.87 4.02
N PHE A 43 13.30 -0.93 3.38
CA PHE A 43 13.97 -1.14 2.10
C PHE A 43 15.19 -2.06 2.19
N ARG A 44 15.81 -2.18 3.38
CA ARG A 44 16.99 -3.05 3.57
C ARG A 44 16.54 -4.50 3.67
N ARG A 45 15.50 -4.76 4.46
CA ARG A 45 14.98 -6.12 4.68
C ARG A 45 13.89 -6.53 3.70
N ARG A 46 13.50 -5.65 2.76
CA ARG A 46 12.38 -5.83 1.82
C ARG A 46 11.11 -6.27 2.53
N ARG A 47 10.73 -5.58 3.60
CA ARG A 47 9.49 -5.83 4.36
C ARG A 47 8.64 -4.57 4.43
N VAL A 48 7.33 -4.78 4.60
CA VAL A 48 6.37 -3.70 4.82
C VAL A 48 5.64 -3.91 6.14
N ARG A 49 5.56 -2.83 6.92
CA ARG A 49 4.57 -2.68 7.98
C ARG A 49 3.31 -2.08 7.37
N GLY A 50 2.21 -2.80 7.49
CA GLY A 50 0.96 -2.44 6.86
C GLY A 50 -0.22 -3.13 7.52
N TYR A 51 -1.33 -3.22 6.80
CA TYR A 51 -2.58 -3.76 7.28
C TYR A 51 -3.21 -4.70 6.24
N VAL A 52 -3.84 -5.77 6.73
CA VAL A 52 -4.62 -6.72 5.94
C VAL A 52 -6.07 -6.71 6.43
N TYR A 53 -7.03 -6.88 5.52
CA TYR A 53 -8.43 -6.98 5.89
C TYR A 53 -8.82 -8.43 6.23
N THR A 54 -9.29 -8.64 7.47
CA THR A 54 -9.62 -9.98 8.00
C THR A 54 -11.12 -10.22 8.13
N GLY A 55 -11.96 -9.66 7.25
CA GLY A 55 -13.42 -9.84 7.28
C GLY A 55 -14.14 -9.04 8.39
N GLY A 56 -13.50 -8.87 9.55
CA GLY A 56 -13.99 -8.05 10.67
C GLY A 56 -13.25 -6.72 10.85
N GLY A 57 -12.33 -6.35 9.95
CA GLY A 57 -11.55 -5.11 10.05
C GLY A 57 -10.11 -5.25 9.56
N TYR A 58 -9.31 -4.21 9.81
CA TYR A 58 -7.90 -4.15 9.42
C TYR A 58 -6.98 -4.56 10.57
N ARG A 59 -6.14 -5.57 10.34
CA ARG A 59 -5.12 -6.00 11.31
C ARG A 59 -3.74 -5.59 10.84
N ALA A 60 -2.92 -5.09 11.77
CA ALA A 60 -1.53 -4.75 11.50
C ALA A 60 -0.74 -6.02 11.18
N VAL A 61 0.16 -5.93 10.20
CA VAL A 61 1.04 -7.03 9.79
C VAL A 61 2.41 -6.50 9.41
N THR A 62 3.43 -7.33 9.59
CA THR A 62 4.72 -7.16 8.92
C THR A 62 4.92 -8.30 7.93
N ALA A 63 5.01 -7.99 6.65
CA ALA A 63 5.08 -8.98 5.58
C ALA A 63 6.22 -8.66 4.61
N PRO A 64 6.63 -9.60 3.74
CA PRO A 64 7.51 -9.28 2.62
C PRO A 64 6.94 -8.13 1.78
N LEU A 65 7.82 -7.32 1.20
CA LEU A 65 7.44 -6.32 0.21
C LEU A 65 6.74 -7.04 -0.96
N PRO A 66 5.52 -6.65 -1.35
CA PRO A 66 4.82 -7.30 -2.45
C PRO A 66 5.55 -7.07 -3.77
N SER A 67 5.45 -8.02 -4.71
CA SER A 67 6.02 -7.90 -6.07
C SER A 67 5.37 -6.79 -6.90
N VAL A 68 4.11 -6.46 -6.60
CA VAL A 68 3.34 -5.40 -7.26
C VAL A 68 2.87 -4.38 -6.22
N VAL A 69 3.18 -3.10 -6.47
CA VAL A 69 2.72 -1.96 -5.68
C VAL A 69 1.80 -1.09 -6.50
N TYR A 70 0.51 -1.16 -6.22
CA TYR A 70 -0.45 -0.23 -6.81
C TYR A 70 -0.42 1.12 -6.08
N ARG A 71 -0.12 2.20 -6.81
CA ARG A 71 -0.12 3.57 -6.29
C ARG A 71 -1.54 4.13 -6.27
N ARG A 72 -2.06 4.38 -5.06
CA ARG A 72 -3.38 4.99 -4.82
C ARG A 72 -3.37 6.43 -4.34
N ILE A 73 -2.19 7.02 -4.25
CA ILE A 73 -2.01 8.37 -3.75
C ILE A 73 -1.03 9.13 -4.62
N ILE A 74 -1.24 10.44 -4.69
CA ILE A 74 -0.18 11.38 -5.05
C ILE A 74 0.71 11.55 -3.82
N PRO A 75 2.02 11.21 -3.87
CA PRO A 75 2.91 11.38 -2.74
C PRO A 75 3.04 12.86 -2.38
N THR A 76 2.42 13.24 -1.27
CA THR A 76 2.58 14.56 -0.65
C THR A 76 3.56 14.45 0.51
N GLY A 77 4.43 15.45 0.64
CA GLY A 77 5.51 15.47 1.64
C GLY A 77 6.78 14.73 1.24
N THR A 78 7.91 15.20 1.77
CA THR A 78 9.26 14.76 1.38
C THR A 78 9.51 13.28 1.66
N ARG A 79 9.10 12.78 2.84
CA ARG A 79 9.30 11.37 3.24
C ARG A 79 8.55 10.41 2.32
N THR A 80 7.27 10.69 2.06
CA THR A 80 6.41 9.89 1.17
C THR A 80 6.95 9.88 -0.25
N ARG A 81 7.39 11.04 -0.78
CA ARG A 81 8.00 11.17 -2.10
C ARG A 81 9.29 10.36 -2.22
N ARG A 82 10.21 10.47 -1.26
CA ARG A 82 11.46 9.69 -1.25
C ARG A 82 11.20 8.18 -1.16
N GLY A 83 10.28 7.76 -0.28
CA GLY A 83 9.90 6.35 -0.18
C GLY A 83 9.32 5.81 -1.49
N PHE A 84 8.47 6.60 -2.15
CA PHE A 84 7.92 6.26 -3.46
C PHE A 84 9.01 6.16 -4.55
N GLN A 85 9.91 7.15 -4.64
CA GLN A 85 11.03 7.12 -5.60
C GLN A 85 11.92 5.88 -5.41
N ARG A 86 12.15 5.47 -4.15
CA ARG A 86 12.91 4.25 -3.85
C ARG A 86 12.17 2.98 -4.29
N LEU A 87 10.85 2.92 -4.17
CA LEU A 87 10.04 1.82 -4.70
C LEU A 87 10.13 1.76 -6.23
N ASN A 88 9.97 2.89 -6.92
CA ASN A 88 10.05 2.96 -8.38
C ASN A 88 11.40 2.51 -8.96
N ARG A 89 12.49 2.68 -8.21
CA ARG A 89 13.84 2.29 -8.64
C ARG A 89 14.23 0.89 -8.17
N MET A 90 13.34 0.17 -7.50
CA MET A 90 13.66 -1.14 -6.93
C MET A 90 13.61 -2.23 -8.00
N PRO A 91 14.71 -2.99 -8.22
CA PRO A 91 14.73 -4.07 -9.20
C PRO A 91 13.70 -5.16 -8.87
N GLY A 92 12.97 -5.61 -9.88
CA GLY A 92 11.96 -6.66 -9.75
C GLY A 92 10.65 -6.22 -9.07
N LEU A 93 10.50 -4.94 -8.73
CA LEU A 93 9.27 -4.38 -8.18
C LEU A 93 8.45 -3.68 -9.28
N ILE A 94 7.22 -4.12 -9.48
CA ILE A 94 6.29 -3.46 -10.41
C ILE A 94 5.51 -2.40 -9.65
N VAL A 95 5.67 -1.13 -10.01
CA VAL A 95 4.84 -0.05 -9.47
C VAL A 95 3.77 0.32 -10.50
N PHE A 96 2.53 -0.08 -10.22
CA PHE A 96 1.38 0.17 -11.09
C PHE A 96 0.72 1.52 -10.77
N ASN A 97 0.25 2.21 -11.82
CA ASN A 97 -0.19 3.61 -11.80
C ASN A 97 0.93 4.62 -11.40
N PRO A 98 2.11 4.57 -12.04
CA PRO A 98 3.20 5.52 -11.75
C PRO A 98 2.75 6.96 -12.09
N PRO A 99 3.40 8.00 -11.51
CA PRO A 99 3.12 9.38 -11.88
C PRO A 99 3.29 9.55 -13.38
N ALA A 100 2.38 10.32 -13.99
CA ALA A 100 2.55 10.80 -15.35
C ALA A 100 3.95 11.43 -15.44
N GLN A 101 4.76 10.92 -16.37
CA GLN A 101 6.03 11.55 -16.70
C GLN A 101 5.67 12.86 -17.41
N ARG A 102 6.20 13.97 -16.88
CA ARG A 102 6.22 15.26 -17.57
C ARG A 102 7.51 15.35 -18.35
#